data_AF-A0A9P6JJE2-F1
#
_entry.id   AF-A0A9P6JJE2-F1
#
_cell.length_a   1.000
_cell.length_b   1.000
_cell.length_c   1.000
_cell.angle_alpha   90.00
_cell.angle_beta   90.00
_cell.angle_gamma   90.00
#
_symmetry.space_group_name_H-M   'P 1'
#
loop_
_entity.id
_entity.type
_entity.pdbx_description
1 polymer ?
#
loop_
_entity_poly.entity_id
_entity_poly.type
_entity_poly.pdbx_seq_one_letter_code
_entity_poly.pdbx_strand_id
1 'polypeptide(L)'
;ISKTTSANAPQGNTFTDPMTIPSNAPTSNKVILNWIWNNNEGNRELYSSCADIVIQGTSGGSLSGVAPLFANYGPGSPYIPERAVSGGEWGKKFFDARKPITVTVPAQKLKRQIVPLN
;
A
#
# COMPACT_ATOMS: atom_id res chain seq x y z
N ILE A 1 -1.16 4.23 -2.15
CA ILE A 1 -2.27 4.26 -1.17
C ILE A 1 -1.91 3.24 -0.10
N SER A 2 -1.88 3.64 1.17
CA SER A 2 -1.74 2.68 2.29
C SER A 2 -2.97 2.85 3.17
N LYS A 3 -3.80 1.81 3.26
CA LYS A 3 -4.81 1.65 4.31
C LYS A 3 -4.17 0.77 5.38
N THR A 4 -4.38 1.08 6.65
CA THR A 4 -3.49 0.56 7.72
C THR A 4 -4.22 -0.08 8.89
N THR A 5 -5.50 -0.47 8.77
CA THR A 5 -6.14 -1.16 9.88
C THR A 5 -7.02 -2.29 9.41
N SER A 6 -6.46 -3.50 9.48
CA SER A 6 -7.23 -4.74 9.62
C SER A 6 -6.98 -5.24 11.04
N ALA A 7 -7.48 -4.50 12.03
CA ALA A 7 -7.26 -4.80 13.44
C ALA A 7 -7.95 -6.10 13.91
N ASN A 8 -8.79 -6.72 13.08
CA ASN A 8 -9.62 -7.88 13.41
C ASN A 8 -9.73 -8.87 12.23
N ALA A 9 -8.66 -9.18 11.51
CA ALA A 9 -8.71 -10.29 10.54
C ALA A 9 -8.97 -11.59 11.33
N PRO A 10 -10.15 -12.24 11.23
CA PRO A 10 -10.50 -13.33 12.12
C PRO A 10 -9.67 -14.57 11.77
N GLN A 11 -9.16 -15.26 12.79
CA GLN A 11 -8.46 -16.52 12.62
C GLN A 11 -9.37 -17.54 11.90
N GLY A 12 -8.93 -18.03 10.74
CA GLY A 12 -9.62 -19.09 9.99
C GLY A 12 -10.79 -18.66 9.10
N ASN A 13 -11.07 -17.36 8.94
CA ASN A 13 -12.12 -16.87 8.04
C ASN A 13 -11.57 -16.08 6.85
N THR A 14 -12.30 -16.09 5.74
CA THR A 14 -12.03 -15.17 4.62
C THR A 14 -12.29 -13.73 5.07
N PHE A 15 -11.27 -12.88 4.95
CA PHE A 15 -11.37 -11.45 5.17
C PHE A 15 -11.28 -10.73 3.82
N THR A 16 -12.19 -9.79 3.57
CA THR A 16 -12.20 -8.95 2.36
C THR A 16 -12.12 -7.50 2.79
N ASP A 17 -11.07 -6.79 2.34
CA ASP A 17 -10.89 -5.37 2.61
C ASP A 17 -11.05 -4.56 1.31
N PRO A 18 -12.12 -3.75 1.17
CA PRO A 18 -12.26 -2.91 0.00
C PRO A 18 -11.19 -1.81 0.00
N MET A 19 -10.46 -1.74 -1.11
CA MET A 19 -9.46 -0.72 -1.40
C MET A 19 -9.94 0.10 -2.60
N THR A 20 -10.09 1.41 -2.42
CA THR A 20 -10.45 2.32 -3.50
C THR A 20 -9.19 3.01 -4.02
N ILE A 21 -8.98 2.92 -5.33
CA ILE A 21 -7.96 3.73 -6.02
C ILE A 21 -8.54 5.16 -6.16
N PRO A 22 -7.86 6.21 -5.68
CA PRO A 22 -8.29 7.59 -5.85
C PRO A 22 -8.54 7.92 -7.31
N SER A 23 -9.58 8.70 -7.60
CA SER A 23 -9.96 9.08 -8.96
C SER A 23 -8.90 9.92 -9.69
N ASN A 24 -8.01 10.58 -8.94
CA ASN A 24 -6.88 11.34 -9.48
C ASN A 24 -5.59 10.51 -9.63
N ALA A 25 -5.66 9.19 -9.43
CA ALA A 25 -4.52 8.32 -9.67
C ALA A 25 -4.12 8.38 -11.16
N PRO A 26 -2.82 8.40 -11.47
CA PRO A 26 -2.38 8.45 -12.86
C PRO A 26 -2.64 7.14 -13.59
N THR A 27 -3.07 7.24 -14.85
CA THR A 27 -3.19 6.08 -15.74
C THR A 27 -1.83 5.42 -15.95
N SER A 28 -1.77 4.11 -15.73
CA SER A 28 -0.56 3.31 -15.96
C SER A 28 -0.91 1.84 -16.15
N ASN A 29 -0.21 1.20 -17.11
CA ASN A 29 -0.22 -0.24 -17.34
C ASN A 29 0.97 -0.97 -16.67
N LYS A 30 1.74 -0.26 -15.83
CA LYS A 30 2.92 -0.77 -15.13
C LYS A 30 2.80 -0.42 -13.64
N VAL A 31 1.92 -1.12 -12.94
CA VAL A 31 1.67 -0.89 -11.51
C VAL A 31 1.67 -2.21 -10.77
N ILE A 32 2.40 -2.25 -9.67
CA ILE A 32 2.35 -3.35 -8.70
C ILE A 32 1.49 -2.90 -7.52
N LEU A 33 0.44 -3.65 -7.24
CA LEU A 33 -0.24 -3.61 -5.94
C LEU A 33 0.56 -4.49 -4.98
N ASN A 34 1.07 -3.90 -3.89
CA ASN A 34 1.67 -4.65 -2.79
C ASN A 34 0.76 -4.57 -1.56
N TRP A 35 0.20 -5.71 -1.16
CA TRP A 35 -0.52 -5.86 0.10
C TRP A 35 0.48 -6.29 1.17
N ILE A 36 0.56 -5.52 2.25
CA ILE A 36 1.48 -5.76 3.36
C ILE A 36 0.68 -5.84 4.66
N TRP A 37 0.99 -6.83 5.49
CA TRP A 37 0.35 -7.01 6.79
C TRP A 37 1.40 -7.30 7.86
N ASN A 38 1.43 -6.47 8.91
CA ASN A 38 2.13 -6.79 10.14
C ASN A 38 1.12 -7.50 11.04
N ASN A 39 1.36 -8.76 11.38
CA ASN A 39 0.50 -9.45 12.34
C ASN A 39 0.68 -8.86 13.75
N ASN A 40 -0.33 -9.07 14.59
CA ASN A 40 -0.36 -8.56 15.96
C ASN A 40 -0.33 -9.68 17.02
N GLU A 41 -0.51 -10.93 16.59
CA GLU A 41 -0.58 -12.10 17.45
C GLU A 41 0.40 -13.17 16.96
N GLY A 42 0.95 -13.94 17.90
CA GLY A 42 2.02 -14.90 17.63
C GLY A 42 3.33 -14.22 17.22
N ASN A 43 4.20 -14.97 16.53
CA ASN A 43 5.50 -14.48 16.08
C ASN A 43 5.32 -13.21 15.24
N ARG A 44 5.99 -12.11 15.60
CA ARG A 44 5.86 -10.85 14.86
C ARG A 44 6.46 -10.96 13.46
N GLU A 45 5.59 -11.00 12.46
CA GLU A 45 5.89 -11.28 11.06
C GLU A 45 5.30 -10.21 10.14
N LEU A 46 6.00 -9.99 9.02
CA LEU A 46 5.55 -9.15 7.94
C LEU A 46 5.17 -10.02 6.74
N TYR A 47 3.89 -10.06 6.43
CA TYR A 47 3.36 -10.73 5.24
C TYR A 47 3.31 -9.74 4.08
N SER A 48 3.63 -10.21 2.88
CA SER A 48 3.55 -9.42 1.65
C SER A 48 3.01 -10.28 0.50
N SER A 49 2.10 -9.71 -0.28
CA SER A 49 1.62 -10.29 -1.53
C SER A 49 1.55 -9.22 -2.60
N CYS A 50 1.94 -9.57 -3.82
CA CYS A 50 2.01 -8.65 -4.95
C CYS A 50 1.08 -9.10 -6.07
N ALA A 51 0.49 -8.12 -6.78
CA ALA A 51 -0.26 -8.34 -7.99
C ALA A 51 0.03 -7.25 -9.02
N ASP A 52 0.14 -7.62 -10.29
CA ASP A 52 0.14 -6.69 -11.40
C ASP A 52 -1.27 -6.11 -11.60
N ILE A 53 -1.38 -4.78 -11.66
CA ILE A 53 -2.67 -4.09 -11.90
C ILE A 53 -2.52 -3.04 -12.99
N VAL A 54 -3.66 -2.70 -13.62
CA VAL A 54 -3.79 -1.55 -14.51
C VAL A 54 -4.62 -0.49 -13.82
N ILE A 55 -4.10 0.74 -13.73
CA ILE A 55 -4.86 1.89 -13.26
C ILE A 55 -5.40 2.65 -14.47
N GLN A 56 -6.73 2.76 -14.54
CA GLN A 56 -7.44 3.62 -15.49
C GLN A 56 -7.86 4.88 -14.74
N GLY A 57 -7.05 5.94 -14.85
CA GLY A 57 -7.25 7.20 -14.13
C GLY A 57 -7.00 8.41 -15.04
N THR A 58 -6.24 9.39 -14.55
CA THR A 58 -5.97 10.63 -15.29
C THR A 58 -4.68 10.59 -16.12
N SER A 59 -4.58 11.43 -17.16
CA SER A 59 -3.31 11.62 -17.88
C SER A 59 -2.34 12.40 -16.98
N GLY A 60 -1.34 11.70 -16.46
CA GLY A 60 -0.48 12.20 -15.39
C GLY A 60 -1.24 12.34 -14.06
N GLY A 61 -0.56 12.90 -13.07
CA GLY A 61 -1.13 13.12 -11.74
C GLY A 61 -0.23 12.57 -10.64
N SER A 62 -0.80 12.43 -9.46
CA SER A 62 -0.08 11.93 -8.30
C SER A 62 -0.93 11.01 -7.45
N LEU A 63 -0.26 10.06 -6.82
CA LEU A 63 -0.82 9.18 -5.82
C LEU A 63 -0.14 9.45 -4.49
N SER A 64 -0.90 9.99 -3.54
CA SER A 64 -0.43 10.23 -2.17
C SER A 64 -0.95 9.16 -1.21
N GLY A 65 -0.19 8.92 -0.16
CA GLY A 65 -0.55 8.04 0.94
C GLY A 65 0.48 8.15 2.06
N VAL A 66 0.45 7.19 2.98
CA VAL A 66 1.49 7.03 4.00
C VAL A 66 2.40 5.86 3.63
N ALA A 67 3.68 5.96 3.99
CA ALA A 67 4.63 4.88 3.79
C ALA A 67 4.17 3.59 4.51
N PRO A 68 4.49 2.40 3.99
CA PRO A 68 4.28 1.15 4.73
C PRO A 68 5.16 1.08 5.99
N LEU A 69 4.69 0.33 6.99
CA LEU A 69 5.50 0.00 8.17
C LEU A 69 6.26 -1.30 7.93
N PHE A 70 7.59 -1.23 7.92
CA PHE A 70 8.46 -2.40 7.94
C PHE A 70 9.03 -2.54 9.37
N ALA A 71 8.35 -3.30 10.21
CA ALA A 71 8.79 -3.56 11.58
C ALA A 71 9.61 -4.85 11.65
N ASN A 72 10.48 -4.95 12.67
CA ASN A 72 11.22 -6.18 13.02
C ASN A 72 12.06 -6.79 11.86
N TYR A 73 12.45 -5.98 10.87
CA TYR A 73 13.17 -6.42 9.66
C TYR A 73 14.70 -6.35 9.78
N GLY A 74 15.24 -5.66 10.79
CA GLY A 74 16.68 -5.54 11.02
C GLY A 74 17.10 -4.24 11.70
N PRO A 75 18.41 -3.96 11.78
CA PRO A 75 18.94 -2.74 12.39
C PRO A 75 18.31 -1.49 11.78
N GLY A 76 17.73 -0.63 12.62
CA GLY A 76 17.07 0.61 12.20
C GLY A 76 15.57 0.51 11.87
N SER A 77 15.01 -0.71 11.79
CA SER A 77 13.56 -0.88 11.76
C SER A 77 12.96 -0.73 13.17
N PRO A 78 11.73 -0.20 13.30
CA PRO A 78 11.00 -0.25 14.56
C PRO A 78 10.91 -1.69 15.07
N TYR A 79 11.31 -1.91 16.32
CA TYR A 79 11.01 -3.15 17.02
C TYR A 79 9.64 -3.02 17.68
N ILE A 80 8.73 -3.89 17.31
CA ILE A 80 7.43 -4.01 17.96
C ILE A 80 7.38 -5.37 18.66
N PRO A 81 7.20 -5.39 19.99
CA PRO A 81 7.22 -6.63 20.75
C PRO A 81 6.01 -7.52 20.42
N GLU A 82 6.17 -8.81 20.69
CA GLU A 82 5.11 -9.81 20.62
C GLU A 82 4.24 -9.73 21.89
N ARG A 83 3.04 -9.16 21.75
CA ARG A 83 1.91 -9.29 22.70
C ARG A 83 0.67 -8.57 22.15
N ALA A 84 -0.37 -9.31 21.77
CA ALA A 84 -1.71 -8.75 21.75
C ALA A 84 -2.86 -9.73 22.07
N VAL A 85 -2.61 -10.78 22.86
CA VAL A 85 -3.71 -11.42 23.59
C VAL A 85 -4.12 -10.48 24.73
N SER A 86 -5.27 -9.80 24.61
CA SER A 86 -5.91 -8.87 25.60
C SER A 86 -5.54 -7.37 25.59
N GLY A 87 -5.29 -6.75 24.42
CA GLY A 87 -5.25 -5.27 24.33
C GLY A 87 -3.88 -4.62 24.61
N GLY A 88 -2.79 -5.35 24.34
CA GLY A 88 -1.42 -4.86 24.41
C GLY A 88 -1.03 -3.83 23.33
N GLU A 89 0.21 -3.34 23.42
CA GLU A 89 0.79 -2.34 22.49
C GLU A 89 1.09 -3.00 21.12
N TRP A 90 0.20 -2.76 20.14
CA TRP A 90 0.31 -3.33 18.80
C TRP A 90 1.23 -2.55 17.84
N GLY A 91 1.92 -1.51 18.34
CA GLY A 91 2.77 -0.63 17.56
C GLY A 91 2.04 0.55 16.94
N LYS A 92 0.90 0.97 17.49
CA LYS A 92 0.09 2.11 16.98
C LYS A 92 0.95 3.34 16.71
N LYS A 93 1.84 3.68 17.66
CA LYS A 93 2.74 4.84 17.54
C LYS A 93 3.61 4.79 16.28
N PHE A 94 4.04 3.61 15.86
CA PHE A 94 4.86 3.44 14.66
C PHE A 94 4.03 3.56 13.39
N PHE A 95 2.78 3.10 13.41
CA PHE A 95 1.84 3.31 12.32
C PHE A 95 1.43 4.77 12.17
N ASP A 96 1.23 5.49 13.27
CA ASP A 96 0.91 6.92 13.26
C ASP A 96 2.12 7.77 12.80
N ALA A 97 3.34 7.34 13.11
CA ALA A 97 4.58 8.06 12.77
C ALA A 97 5.04 7.89 11.30
N ARG A 98 4.31 7.15 10.46
CA ARG A 98 4.70 6.93 9.06
C ARG A 98 4.60 8.21 8.27
N LYS A 99 5.64 8.44 7.48
CA LYS A 99 5.74 9.65 6.68
C LYS A 99 4.78 9.59 5.49
N PRO A 100 4.20 10.73 5.09
CA PRO A 100 3.49 10.81 3.82
C PRO A 100 4.45 10.53 2.66
N ILE A 101 3.96 9.85 1.64
CA ILE A 101 4.64 9.57 0.39
C ILE A 101 3.74 9.97 -0.78
N THR A 102 4.34 10.58 -1.79
CA THR A 102 3.65 10.96 -3.02
C THR A 102 4.45 10.43 -4.21
N VAL A 103 3.78 9.70 -5.08
CA VAL A 103 4.31 9.25 -6.37
C VAL A 103 3.67 10.10 -7.46
N THR A 104 4.48 10.70 -8.33
CA THR A 104 3.99 11.54 -9.43
C THR A 104 4.32 10.89 -10.76
N VAL A 105 3.34 10.88 -11.66
CA VAL A 105 3.52 10.43 -13.04
C VAL A 105 3.27 11.63 -13.96
N PRO A 106 4.21 11.94 -14.88
CA PRO A 106 4.01 13.02 -15.83
C PRO A 106 2.87 12.66 -16.81
N ALA A 107 2.19 13.69 -17.32
CA ALA A 107 1.18 13.49 -18.36
C ALA A 107 1.79 12.80 -19.59
N GLN A 108 1.08 11.82 -20.15
CA GLN A 108 1.52 11.21 -21.40
C GLN A 108 1.43 12.26 -22.51
N LYS A 109 2.57 12.59 -23.12
CA LYS A 109 2.57 13.34 -24.38
C LYS A 109 2.04 12.40 -25.46
N LEU A 110 0.82 12.64 -25.94
CA LEU A 110 0.31 11.96 -27.13
C LEU A 110 1.30 12.21 -28.26
N LYS A 111 2.00 11.16 -28.72
CA LYS A 111 2.73 11.23 -29.99
C LYS A 111 1.66 11.31 -31.07
N ARG A 112 1.50 12.48 -31.68
CA ARG A 112 0.61 12.68 -32.83
C ARG A 112 1.11 11.77 -33.95
N GLN A 113 0.45 10.63 -34.18
CA GLN A 113 0.74 9.78 -35.33
C GLN A 113 0.06 10.43 -36.53
N ILE A 114 0.83 11.16 -37.33
CA ILE A 114 0.35 11.67 -38.61
C ILE A 114 0.39 10.47 -39.55
N VAL A 115 -0.74 9.80 -39.74
CA VAL A 115 -0.90 8.79 -40.79
C VAL A 115 -1.28 9.56 -42.07
N PRO A 116 -0.50 9.49 -43.16
CA PRO A 116 -0.90 10.06 -44.43
C PRO A 116 -2.18 9.37 -44.92
N LEU A 117 -3.15 10.17 -45.37
CA LEU A 117 -4.28 9.67 -46.14
C LEU A 117 -3.75 9.33 -47.54
N ASN A 118 -3.78 8.05 -47.90
CA ASN A 118 -3.55 7.60 -49.28
C ASN A 118 -4.82 7.80 -50.11
#